data_AF-A0A7V4G8T7-F1
#
_entry.id   AF-A0A7V4G8T7-F1
#
_cell.length_a   1.000
_cell.length_b   1.000
_cell.length_c   1.000
_cell.angle_alpha   90.00
_cell.angle_beta   90.00
_cell.angle_gamma   90.00
#
_symmetry.space_group_name_H-M   'P 1'
#
loop_
_entity.id
_entity.type
_entity.pdbx_description
1 polymer ?
#
loop_
_entity_poly.entity_id
_entity_poly.type
_entity_poly.pdbx_seq_one_letter_code
_entity_poly.pdbx_strand_id
1 'polypeptide(L)'
;MHNGSGQYLYLNGLPVVEIDSIHGSDTWEWEEGTLVPADHYQLLGAGMVAYRFGAWPYGSKALKLSYTGGYDAFFEGEGFPPEGYAPPPDDLEMAVRSQVAYDFRRRKDIGLESVSFPDGSIQKMSSGEFLSSVKQVLDRYRIRPHG
;
A
#
# COMPACT_ATOMS: atom_id res chain seq x y z
N MET A 1 -3.61 -11.85 -0.86
CA MET A 1 -3.73 -13.32 -0.93
C MET A 1 -4.09 -13.77 0.47
N HIS A 2 -5.24 -14.44 0.67
CA HIS A 2 -5.87 -14.64 1.98
C HIS A 2 -5.57 -16.01 2.57
N ASN A 3 -4.90 -16.06 3.71
CA ASN A 3 -4.59 -17.28 4.44
C ASN A 3 -5.10 -17.19 5.89
N GLY A 4 -6.43 -17.25 6.03
CA GLY A 4 -7.10 -17.52 7.32
C GLY A 4 -6.94 -18.97 7.82
N SER A 5 -5.85 -19.64 7.46
CA SER A 5 -5.46 -20.96 7.98
C SER A 5 -3.98 -21.02 8.38
N GLY A 6 -3.23 -19.93 8.15
CA GLY A 6 -1.84 -19.79 8.59
C GLY A 6 -1.76 -19.10 9.94
N GLN A 7 -0.57 -19.06 10.55
CA GLN A 7 -0.32 -18.25 11.74
C GLN A 7 -0.28 -16.74 11.44
N TYR A 8 -0.04 -16.37 10.18
CA TYR A 8 0.26 -15.01 9.75
C TYR A 8 -0.78 -14.47 8.78
N LEU A 9 -1.24 -13.25 9.03
CA LEU A 9 -1.96 -12.41 8.07
C LEU A 9 -0.98 -11.42 7.44
N TYR A 10 -1.13 -11.15 6.16
CA TYR A 10 -0.30 -10.18 5.44
C TYR A 10 -1.16 -8.99 5.03
N LEU A 11 -0.81 -7.81 5.53
CA LEU A 11 -1.47 -6.55 5.22
C LEU A 11 -0.95 -5.98 3.89
N ASN A 12 -1.85 -5.35 3.13
CA ASN A 12 -1.51 -4.82 1.81
C ASN A 12 -1.12 -3.32 1.84
N GLY A 13 -1.66 -2.55 2.78
CA GLY A 13 -1.37 -1.13 2.96
C GLY A 13 -0.19 -0.97 3.90
N LEU A 14 0.96 -0.58 3.36
CA LEU A 14 2.19 -0.42 4.11
C LEU A 14 2.71 1.02 3.94
N PRO A 15 3.42 1.57 4.93
CA PRO A 15 3.73 0.98 6.25
C PRO A 15 2.50 0.89 7.15
N VAL A 16 2.50 -0.05 8.11
CA VAL A 16 1.43 -0.18 9.12
C VAL A 16 1.94 0.44 10.40
N VAL A 17 1.19 1.38 10.96
CA VAL A 17 1.52 2.08 12.21
C VAL A 17 0.95 1.30 13.39
N GLU A 18 -0.35 1.01 13.34
CA GLU A 18 -1.05 0.29 14.40
C GLU A 18 -2.24 -0.51 13.84
N ILE A 19 -2.66 -1.52 14.60
CA ILE A 19 -3.87 -2.30 14.31
C ILE A 19 -4.98 -1.72 15.18
N ASP A 20 -6.07 -1.27 14.55
CA ASP A 20 -7.20 -0.68 15.27
C ASP A 20 -8.08 -1.78 15.88
N SER A 21 -8.42 -2.80 15.06
CA SER A 21 -9.22 -3.94 15.53
C SER A 21 -9.15 -5.15 14.58
N ILE A 22 -9.41 -6.33 15.14
CA ILE A 22 -9.58 -7.58 14.39
C ILE A 22 -10.89 -8.21 14.83
N HIS A 23 -11.80 -8.45 13.87
CA HIS A 23 -13.07 -9.12 14.09
C HIS A 23 -13.10 -10.46 13.36
N GLY A 24 -13.49 -11.51 14.06
CA GLY A 24 -13.72 -12.83 13.48
C GLY A 24 -15.20 -13.14 13.36
N SER A 25 -15.63 -13.57 12.18
CA SER A 25 -17.00 -13.98 11.88
C SER A 25 -17.03 -14.97 10.71
N ASP A 26 -17.54 -16.17 10.96
CA ASP A 26 -17.69 -17.21 9.94
C ASP A 26 -18.88 -16.95 9.00
N THR A 27 -19.81 -16.06 9.38
CA THR A 27 -20.96 -15.63 8.56
C THR A 27 -20.69 -14.35 7.77
N TRP A 28 -19.51 -13.74 7.94
CA TRP A 28 -19.13 -12.44 7.36
C TRP A 28 -19.95 -11.25 7.86
N GLU A 29 -20.66 -11.43 8.97
CA GLU A 29 -21.32 -10.35 9.72
C GLU A 29 -20.32 -9.78 10.73
N TRP A 30 -19.74 -8.62 10.40
CA TRP A 30 -18.61 -8.07 11.15
C TRP A 30 -19.02 -7.25 12.37
N GLU A 31 -20.21 -6.63 12.34
CA GLU A 31 -20.73 -5.86 13.47
C GLU A 31 -21.11 -6.77 14.65
N GLU A 32 -21.59 -7.97 14.33
CA GLU A 32 -21.88 -9.03 15.30
C GLU A 32 -20.69 -9.99 15.50
N GLY A 33 -19.59 -9.74 14.78
CA GLY A 33 -18.37 -10.54 14.83
C GLY A 33 -17.66 -10.45 16.17
N THR A 34 -16.99 -11.53 16.56
CA THR A 34 -16.21 -11.57 17.80
C THR A 34 -14.95 -10.73 17.66
N LEU A 35 -14.80 -9.73 18.53
CA LEU A 35 -13.57 -8.96 18.65
C LEU A 35 -12.44 -9.86 19.18
N VAL A 36 -11.33 -9.93 18.45
CA VAL A 36 -10.13 -10.62 18.91
C VAL A 36 -9.38 -9.68 19.87
N PRO A 37 -9.09 -10.12 21.11
CA PRO A 37 -8.33 -9.30 22.07
C PRO A 37 -6.95 -8.88 21.55
N ALA A 38 -6.55 -7.65 21.87
CA ALA A 38 -5.28 -7.05 21.39
C ALA A 38 -4.03 -7.80 21.85
N ASP A 39 -4.09 -8.50 22.99
CA ASP A 39 -3.00 -9.32 23.53
C ASP A 39 -2.88 -10.71 22.86
N HIS A 40 -3.85 -11.06 22.01
CA HIS A 40 -3.84 -12.33 21.27
C HIS A 40 -3.11 -12.24 19.92
N TYR A 41 -2.73 -11.05 19.47
CA TYR A 41 -2.02 -10.86 18.21
C TYR A 41 -0.87 -9.87 18.34
N GLN A 42 0.04 -9.90 17.38
CA GLN A 42 1.17 -8.97 17.32
C GLN A 42 1.41 -8.54 15.88
N LEU A 43 1.54 -7.22 15.68
CA LEU A 43 2.08 -6.66 14.44
C LEU A 43 3.59 -6.92 14.41
N LEU A 44 4.03 -7.65 13.40
CA LEU A 44 5.41 -7.91 13.06
C LEU A 44 5.83 -7.02 11.88
N GLY A 45 7.13 -7.00 11.58
CA GLY A 45 7.66 -6.25 10.44
C GLY A 45 7.00 -6.63 9.11
N ALA A 46 7.09 -5.72 8.13
CA ALA A 46 6.59 -5.92 6.77
C ALA A 46 5.06 -6.17 6.67
N GLY A 47 4.27 -5.72 7.65
CA GLY A 47 2.80 -5.84 7.61
C GLY A 47 2.29 -7.23 7.98
N MET A 48 3.09 -8.04 8.65
CA MET A 48 2.68 -9.36 9.10
C MET A 48 1.98 -9.27 10.45
N VAL A 49 0.83 -9.92 10.60
CA VAL A 49 0.12 -10.00 11.89
C VAL A 49 0.08 -11.45 12.31
N ALA A 50 0.73 -11.75 13.44
CA ALA A 50 0.81 -13.08 14.01
C ALA A 50 -0.22 -13.29 15.11
N TYR A 51 -0.82 -14.47 15.14
CA TYR A 51 -1.65 -14.90 16.26
C TYR A 51 -0.80 -15.62 17.31
N ARG A 52 -0.97 -15.26 18.58
CA ARG A 52 -0.16 -15.74 19.71
C ARG A 52 -0.26 -17.26 19.91
N PHE A 53 -1.43 -17.84 19.67
CA PHE A 53 -1.72 -19.24 19.97
C PHE A 53 -1.54 -20.18 18.76
N GLY A 54 -0.84 -19.73 17.72
CA GLY A 54 -0.58 -20.51 16.51
C GLY A 54 -1.51 -20.11 15.37
N ALA A 55 -2.36 -21.01 14.89
CA ALA A 55 -3.28 -20.71 13.80
C ALA A 55 -4.44 -19.83 14.26
N TRP A 56 -4.91 -18.94 13.37
CA TRP A 56 -6.11 -18.16 13.63
C TRP A 56 -7.32 -19.10 13.88
N PRO A 57 -8.15 -18.84 14.90
CA PRO A 57 -9.25 -19.73 15.29
C PRO A 57 -10.50 -19.55 14.43
N TYR A 58 -10.36 -19.01 13.22
CA TYR A 58 -11.46 -18.67 12.31
C TYR A 58 -11.24 -19.31 10.95
N GLY A 59 -12.33 -19.52 10.20
CA GLY A 59 -12.25 -20.04 8.85
C GLY A 59 -11.46 -19.15 7.89
N SER A 60 -11.16 -19.68 6.71
CA SER A 60 -10.58 -18.88 5.64
C SER A 60 -11.50 -17.68 5.31
N LYS A 61 -10.92 -16.47 5.28
CA LYS A 61 -11.65 -15.21 5.01
C LYS A 61 -12.68 -14.81 6.08
N ALA A 62 -12.68 -15.46 7.24
CA ALA A 62 -13.57 -15.13 8.34
C ALA A 62 -12.99 -14.05 9.29
N LEU A 63 -11.97 -13.30 8.86
CA LEU A 63 -11.33 -12.23 9.63
C LEU A 63 -11.42 -10.90 8.88
N LYS A 64 -11.86 -9.86 9.57
CA LYS A 64 -11.79 -8.46 9.15
C LYS A 64 -10.83 -7.71 10.07
N LEU A 65 -9.87 -7.03 9.47
CA LEU A 65 -8.84 -6.28 10.17
C LEU A 65 -8.89 -4.81 9.74
N SER A 66 -8.97 -3.92 10.72
CA SER A 66 -8.84 -2.47 10.57
C SER A 66 -7.49 -2.06 11.13
N TYR A 67 -6.77 -1.22 10.39
CA TYR A 67 -5.46 -0.74 10.78
C TYR A 67 -5.22 0.65 10.21
N THR A 68 -4.42 1.41 10.96
CA THR A 68 -3.91 2.70 10.53
C THR A 68 -2.51 2.53 9.97
N GLY A 69 -2.26 3.10 8.79
CA GLY A 69 -1.01 2.98 8.09
C GLY A 69 -0.80 4.09 7.08
N GLY A 70 0.43 4.21 6.60
CA GLY A 70 0.88 5.28 5.71
C GLY A 70 1.99 6.12 6.33
N TYR A 71 2.42 7.11 5.56
CA TYR A 71 3.33 8.14 6.02
C TYR A 71 2.55 9.38 6.44
N ASP A 72 3.07 10.10 7.41
CA ASP A 72 2.45 11.32 7.88
C ASP A 72 2.65 12.45 6.88
N ALA A 73 1.54 13.08 6.50
CA ALA A 73 1.59 14.33 5.78
C ALA A 73 1.98 15.44 6.74
N PHE A 74 3.06 16.17 6.43
CA PHE A 74 3.42 17.39 7.15
C PHE A 74 3.67 18.50 6.16
N PHE A 75 3.17 19.68 6.51
CA PHE A 75 3.41 20.90 5.75
C PHE A 75 4.25 21.84 6.61
N GLU A 76 5.43 22.24 6.12
CA GLU A 76 6.37 23.10 6.86
C GLU A 76 5.75 24.43 7.32
N GLY A 77 4.69 24.90 6.65
CA GLY A 77 3.94 26.10 7.07
C GLY A 77 3.20 25.96 8.40
N GLU A 78 3.10 24.77 8.97
CA GLU A 78 2.46 24.49 10.27
C GLU A 78 3.44 24.47 11.46
N GLY A 79 4.73 24.72 11.23
CA GLY A 79 5.74 24.86 12.28
C GLY A 79 6.70 23.67 12.34
N PHE A 80 6.68 22.92 13.44
CA PHE A 80 7.54 21.74 13.63
C PHE A 80 6.71 20.45 13.53
N PRO A 81 7.27 19.35 12.99
CA PRO A 81 6.56 18.09 12.92
C PRO A 81 6.17 17.59 14.31
N PRO A 82 4.98 17.00 14.48
CA PRO A 82 4.55 16.45 15.77
C PRO A 82 5.44 15.30 16.23
N GLU A 83 5.39 15.00 17.52
CA GLU A 83 6.07 13.81 18.07
C GLU A 83 5.50 12.54 17.42
N GLY A 84 6.38 11.64 16.97
CA GLY A 84 6.00 10.42 16.25
C GLY A 84 5.85 10.58 14.73
N TYR A 85 6.13 11.76 14.17
CA TYR A 85 6.07 12.03 12.74
C TYR A 85 6.92 11.05 11.90
N ALA A 86 6.27 10.34 10.99
CA ALA A 86 6.88 9.42 10.04
C ALA A 86 6.81 9.99 8.60
N PRO A 87 7.81 10.77 8.15
CA PRO A 87 7.78 11.36 6.82
C PRO A 87 7.80 10.30 5.71
N PRO A 88 7.17 10.57 4.55
CA PRO A 88 7.40 9.78 3.37
C PRO A 88 8.88 9.88 2.96
N PRO A 89 9.50 8.77 2.52
CA PRO A 89 10.85 8.79 1.99
C PRO A 89 11.01 9.77 0.82
N ASP A 90 12.11 10.52 0.81
CA ASP A 90 12.40 11.56 -0.19
C ASP A 90 12.28 11.07 -1.64
N ASP A 91 12.67 9.82 -1.90
CA ASP A 91 12.62 9.23 -3.24
C ASP A 91 11.19 8.92 -3.70
N LEU A 92 10.31 8.48 -2.80
CA LEU A 92 8.89 8.33 -3.06
C LEU A 92 8.24 9.68 -3.32
N GLU A 93 8.56 10.69 -2.52
CA GLU A 93 8.05 12.04 -2.73
C GLU A 93 8.50 12.61 -4.08
N MET A 94 9.79 12.48 -4.41
CA MET A 94 10.35 12.88 -5.70
C MET A 94 9.66 12.15 -6.87
N ALA A 95 9.38 10.85 -6.71
CA ALA A 95 8.72 10.05 -7.73
C ALA A 95 7.28 10.55 -7.99
N VAL A 96 6.51 10.85 -6.94
CA VAL A 96 5.16 11.41 -7.06
C VAL A 96 5.21 12.78 -7.75
N ARG A 97 6.08 13.69 -7.30
CA ARG A 97 6.26 15.01 -7.91
C ARG A 97 6.63 14.92 -9.39
N SER A 98 7.52 13.99 -9.74
CA SER A 98 7.96 13.76 -11.12
C SER A 98 6.84 13.24 -12.01
N GLN A 99 6.05 12.29 -11.51
CA GLN A 99 4.91 11.75 -12.24
C GLN A 99 3.84 12.83 -12.47
N VAL A 100 3.46 13.57 -11.43
CA VAL A 100 2.47 14.66 -11.53
C VAL A 100 2.94 15.74 -12.50
N ALA A 101 4.22 16.13 -12.45
CA ALA A 101 4.78 17.10 -13.38
C ALA A 101 4.73 16.60 -14.83
N TYR A 102 5.00 15.31 -15.06
CA TYR A 102 4.91 14.70 -16.38
C TYR A 102 3.47 14.66 -16.90
N ASP A 103 2.53 14.20 -16.09
CA ASP A 103 1.11 14.13 -16.45
C ASP A 103 0.55 15.52 -16.74
N PHE A 104 0.92 16.52 -15.91
CA PHE A 104 0.53 17.91 -16.14
C PHE A 104 1.10 18.48 -17.45
N ARG A 105 2.36 18.17 -17.78
CA ARG A 105 2.96 18.60 -19.06
C ARG A 105 2.27 17.95 -20.25
N ARG A 106 1.85 16.69 -20.12
CA ARG A 106 1.16 15.92 -21.16
C ARG A 106 -0.36 16.04 -21.15
N ARG A 107 -0.94 16.92 -20.33
CA ARG A 107 -2.40 17.13 -20.25
C ARG A 107 -3.08 17.49 -21.59
N LYS A 108 -2.31 17.95 -22.58
CA LYS A 108 -2.80 18.30 -23.93
C LYS A 108 -2.49 17.23 -24.99
N ASP A 109 -1.77 16.17 -24.64
CA ASP A 109 -1.25 15.14 -25.56
C ASP A 109 -2.17 13.91 -25.67
N ILE A 110 -3.47 14.08 -25.43
CA ILE A 110 -4.46 13.00 -25.44
C ILE A 110 -4.54 12.37 -26.84
N GLY A 111 -4.15 11.10 -26.98
CA GLY A 111 -4.55 10.24 -28.10
C GLY A 111 -3.59 10.06 -29.29
N LEU A 112 -2.33 10.50 -29.21
CA LEU A 112 -1.34 10.21 -30.28
C LEU A 112 -0.51 8.97 -29.93
N GLU A 113 -1.08 7.78 -30.21
CA GLU A 113 -0.45 6.48 -29.88
C GLU A 113 0.52 5.95 -30.95
N SER A 114 0.61 6.56 -32.13
CA SER A 114 1.69 6.25 -33.08
C SER A 114 1.71 7.28 -34.20
N VAL A 115 2.87 7.87 -34.46
CA VAL A 115 3.14 8.52 -35.76
C VAL A 115 4.25 7.72 -36.41
N SER A 116 3.88 6.92 -37.40
CA SER A 116 4.84 6.24 -38.27
C SER A 116 5.35 7.25 -39.30
N PHE A 117 6.63 7.59 -39.24
CA PHE A 117 7.29 8.31 -40.33
C PHE A 117 7.94 7.30 -41.29
N PRO A 118 8.14 7.67 -42.57
CA PRO A 118 8.82 6.81 -43.55
C PRO A 118 10.24 6.40 -43.14
N ASP A 119 10.86 7.15 -42.24
CA ASP A 119 12.25 6.98 -41.80
C ASP A 119 12.38 6.39 -40.37
N GLY A 120 11.26 5.99 -39.76
CA GLY A 120 11.25 5.40 -38.43
C GLY A 120 9.98 5.66 -37.63
N SER A 121 9.69 4.79 -36.67
CA SER A 121 8.58 4.95 -35.73
C SER A 121 9.10 5.53 -34.41
N ILE A 122 8.41 6.55 -33.89
CA ILE A 122 8.61 7.02 -32.52
C ILE A 122 7.51 6.38 -31.68
N GLN A 123 7.87 5.39 -30.85
CA GLN A 123 6.95 4.89 -29.84
C GLN A 123 6.83 5.94 -28.72
N LYS A 124 5.70 6.64 -28.68
CA LYS A 124 5.35 7.52 -27.58
C LYS A 124 4.83 6.64 -26.44
N MET A 125 5.50 6.68 -25.27
CA MET A 125 5.02 5.98 -24.06
C MET A 125 3.55 6.31 -23.82
N SER A 126 2.73 5.27 -23.63
CA SER A 126 1.27 5.38 -23.44
C SER A 126 0.93 6.35 -22.33
N SER A 127 -0.12 7.16 -22.53
CA SER A 127 -0.54 8.25 -21.65
C SER A 127 -1.03 7.80 -20.26
N GLY A 128 -0.96 6.51 -19.94
CA GLY A 128 -1.33 5.96 -18.64
C GLY A 128 -0.20 5.19 -17.93
N GLU A 129 1.00 5.12 -18.50
CA GLU A 129 2.11 4.44 -17.85
C GLU A 129 2.93 5.37 -16.95
N PHE A 130 3.27 4.86 -15.75
CA PHE A 130 4.28 5.49 -14.91
C PHE A 130 5.61 5.63 -15.64
N LEU A 131 6.32 6.73 -15.37
CA LEU A 131 7.71 6.90 -15.79
C LEU A 131 8.56 5.72 -15.34
N SER A 132 9.55 5.31 -16.14
CA SER A 132 10.45 4.21 -15.79
C SER A 132 11.19 4.45 -14.47
N SER A 133 11.61 5.69 -14.21
CA SER A 133 12.22 6.08 -12.93
C SER A 133 11.25 5.95 -11.75
N VAL A 134 9.97 6.30 -11.95
CA VAL A 134 8.93 6.15 -10.93
C VAL A 134 8.64 4.68 -10.65
N LYS A 135 8.53 3.85 -11.70
CA LYS A 135 8.35 2.39 -11.57
C LYS A 135 9.49 1.77 -10.73
N GLN A 136 10.74 2.14 -11.00
CA GLN A 136 11.89 1.66 -10.25
C GLN A 136 11.82 2.01 -8.76
N VAL A 137 11.39 3.23 -8.41
CA VAL A 137 11.19 3.61 -7.01
C VAL A 137 10.09 2.75 -6.38
N LEU A 138 8.91 2.68 -7.00
CA LEU A 138 7.79 1.90 -6.48
C LEU A 138 8.11 0.40 -6.32
N ASP A 139 8.87 -0.17 -7.24
CA ASP A 139 9.30 -1.58 -7.16
C ASP A 139 10.19 -1.87 -5.94
N ARG A 140 10.94 -0.89 -5.42
CA ARG A 140 11.71 -1.06 -4.17
C ARG A 140 10.83 -1.12 -2.94
N TYR A 141 9.72 -0.40 -2.94
CA TYR A 141 8.76 -0.37 -1.82
C TYR A 141 7.71 -1.47 -1.91
N ARG A 142 7.67 -2.19 -3.03
CA ARG A 142 6.80 -3.33 -3.20
C ARG A 142 7.32 -4.51 -2.36
N ILE A 143 6.76 -4.67 -1.16
CA ILE A 143 7.01 -5.87 -0.37
C ILE A 143 6.45 -7.06 -1.15
N ARG A 144 7.34 -7.97 -1.56
CA ARG A 144 6.93 -9.25 -2.12
C ARG A 144 6.44 -10.08 -0.94
N PRO A 145 5.15 -10.45 -0.86
CA PRO A 145 4.77 -11.49 0.08
C PRO A 145 5.63 -12.71 -0.27
N HIS A 146 6.45 -13.16 0.67
CA HIS A 146 7.32 -14.31 0.46
C HIS A 146 6.46 -15.47 -0.09
N GLY A 147 6.91 -16.03 -1.22
CA GLY A 147 6.36 -17.26 -1.78
C GLY A 147 6.77 -18.48 -0.97
#